data_AF-A0A227J4C0-F1
#
_entry.id   AF-A0A227J4C0-F1
#
_cell.length_a   1.000
_cell.length_b   1.000
_cell.length_c   1.000
_cell.angle_alpha   90.00
_cell.angle_beta   90.00
_cell.angle_gamma   90.00
#
_symmetry.space_group_name_H-M   'P 1'
#
loop_
_entity.id
_entity.type
_entity.pdbx_description
1 polymer ?
#
loop_
_entity_poly.entity_id
_entity_poly.type
_entity_poly.pdbx_seq_one_letter_code
_entity_poly.pdbx_strand_id
1 'polypeptide(L)'
;AKFLLQWEREALQNGGKAVFDREFIKQHTIGIDEYLAEVDATSWEHIAEQSGLDLSEIEMVASMYRRAERVIMCWAMGLTQHRHSVPTIKEVANVQMLRGNVGKPGAGLSPVRG
;
A
#
# COMPACT_ATOMS: atom_id res chain seq x y z
N ALA A 1 1.56 1.50 3.63
CA ALA A 1 1.74 0.05 3.87
C ALA A 1 1.77 -0.33 5.35
N LYS A 2 2.41 0.46 6.23
CA LYS A 2 2.70 0.09 7.63
C LYS A 2 1.51 -0.43 8.46
N PHE A 3 0.36 0.26 8.47
CA PHE A 3 -0.85 -0.26 9.13
C PHE A 3 -1.34 -1.59 8.56
N LEU A 4 -1.27 -1.78 7.24
CA LEU A 4 -1.68 -3.03 6.60
C LEU A 4 -0.78 -4.19 7.03
N LEU A 5 0.53 -3.95 7.16
CA LEU A 5 1.49 -4.96 7.65
C LEU A 5 1.24 -5.31 9.12
N GLN A 6 0.96 -4.31 9.96
CA GLN A 6 0.57 -4.54 11.34
C GLN A 6 -0.69 -5.43 11.43
N TRP A 7 -1.75 -5.07 10.71
CA TRP A 7 -2.99 -5.84 10.70
C TRP A 7 -2.86 -7.23 10.06
N GLU A 8 -1.98 -7.40 9.06
CA GLU A 8 -1.64 -8.72 8.52
C GLU A 8 -1.09 -9.62 9.62
N ARG A 9 -0.11 -9.13 10.39
CA ARG A 9 0.50 -9.89 11.49
C ARG A 9 -0.49 -10.24 12.58
N GLU A 10 -1.30 -9.27 13.00
CA GLU A 10 -2.36 -9.48 14.00
C GLU A 10 -3.39 -10.51 13.51
N ALA A 11 -3.81 -10.43 12.24
CA ALA A 11 -4.72 -11.40 11.67
C ALA A 11 -4.12 -12.82 11.67
N LEU A 12 -2.87 -12.98 11.24
CA LEU A 12 -2.19 -14.27 11.21
C LEU A 12 -1.99 -14.87 12.62
N GLN A 13 -1.62 -14.05 13.60
CA GLN A 13 -1.46 -14.48 14.99
C GLN A 13 -2.78 -14.96 15.61
N ASN A 14 -3.88 -14.32 15.25
CA ASN A 14 -5.21 -14.63 15.78
C ASN A 14 -5.99 -15.67 14.96
N GLY A 15 -5.38 -16.26 13.92
CA GLY A 15 -6.05 -17.18 13.00
C GLY A 15 -7.16 -16.53 12.16
N GLY A 16 -7.13 -15.20 12.04
CA GLY A 16 -8.07 -14.42 11.24
C GLY A 16 -7.74 -14.43 9.74
N LYS A 17 -8.57 -13.74 8.96
CA LYS A 17 -8.36 -13.58 7.52
C LYS A 17 -7.20 -12.63 7.25
N ALA A 18 -6.24 -13.07 6.43
CA ALA A 18 -5.14 -12.24 5.97
C ALA A 18 -5.64 -10.94 5.31
N VAL A 19 -4.92 -9.86 5.56
CA VAL A 19 -5.11 -8.55 4.91
C VAL A 19 -4.51 -8.58 3.52
N PHE A 20 -3.34 -9.20 3.37
CA PHE A 20 -2.65 -9.31 2.09
C PHE A 20 -3.21 -10.43 1.23
N ASP A 21 -3.15 -10.22 -0.10
CA ASP A 21 -3.45 -11.27 -1.07
C ASP A 21 -2.20 -12.15 -1.25
N ARG A 22 -2.02 -13.10 -0.33
CA ARG A 22 -0.79 -13.90 -0.25
C ARG A 22 -0.57 -14.78 -1.47
N GLU A 23 -1.64 -15.26 -2.12
CA GLU A 23 -1.52 -16.05 -3.35
C GLU A 23 -1.09 -15.16 -4.51
N PHE A 24 -1.69 -13.97 -4.67
CA PHE A 24 -1.23 -13.02 -5.68
C PHE A 24 0.24 -12.64 -5.48
N ILE A 25 0.63 -12.29 -4.26
CA ILE A 25 2.02 -11.94 -3.92
C ILE A 25 2.96 -13.08 -4.31
N LYS A 26 2.67 -14.31 -3.86
CA LYS A 26 3.51 -15.48 -4.14
C LYS A 26 3.68 -15.76 -5.64
N GLN A 27 2.64 -15.53 -6.43
CA GLN A 27 2.62 -15.89 -7.86
C GLN A 27 3.12 -14.76 -8.77
N HIS A 28 2.97 -13.51 -8.37
CA HIS A 28 3.08 -12.35 -9.26
C HIS A 28 4.02 -11.25 -8.76
N THR A 29 4.68 -11.41 -7.62
CA THR A 29 5.63 -10.42 -7.11
C THR A 29 6.98 -11.04 -6.76
N ILE A 30 7.98 -10.17 -6.59
CA ILE A 30 9.33 -10.49 -6.11
C ILE A 30 9.75 -9.41 -5.10
N GLY A 31 10.72 -9.71 -4.24
CA GLY A 31 11.30 -8.72 -3.31
C GLY A 31 10.37 -8.30 -2.16
N ILE A 32 9.41 -9.16 -1.79
CA ILE A 32 8.42 -8.84 -0.76
C ILE A 32 9.06 -8.69 0.61
N ASP A 33 10.02 -9.54 0.95
CA ASP A 33 10.64 -9.55 2.28
C ASP A 33 11.48 -8.29 2.51
N GLU A 34 12.25 -7.87 1.50
CA GLU A 34 13.02 -6.62 1.55
C GLU A 34 12.09 -5.40 1.66
N TYR A 35 10.99 -5.40 0.92
CA TYR A 35 10.00 -4.32 0.98
C TYR A 35 9.32 -4.23 2.36
N LEU A 36 8.90 -5.36 2.93
CA LEU A 36 8.26 -5.36 4.26
C LEU A 36 9.26 -4.98 5.36
N ALA A 37 10.54 -5.34 5.22
CA ALA A 37 11.60 -4.90 6.13
C ALA A 37 11.78 -3.37 6.11
N GLU A 38 11.74 -2.74 4.93
CA GLU A 38 11.80 -1.27 4.80
C GLU A 38 10.57 -0.60 5.43
N VAL A 39 9.37 -1.17 5.20
CA VAL A 39 8.13 -0.68 5.81
C VAL A 39 8.18 -0.77 7.35
N ASP A 40 8.83 -1.80 7.90
CA ASP A 40 9.05 -1.92 9.34
C ASP A 40 10.05 -0.90 9.86
N ALA A 41 11.18 -0.74 9.17
CA ALA A 41 12.25 0.18 9.55
C ALA A 41 11.81 1.65 9.53
N THR A 42 10.82 2.00 8.71
CA THR A 42 10.28 3.37 8.62
C THR A 42 9.42 3.72 9.84
N SER A 43 9.89 4.53 10.79
CA SER A 43 9.16 4.81 12.03
C SER A 43 7.85 5.59 11.82
N TRP A 44 6.91 5.48 12.78
CA TRP A 44 5.65 6.22 12.72
C TRP A 44 5.86 7.73 12.85
N GLU A 45 6.82 8.14 13.67
CA GLU A 45 7.22 9.53 13.86
C GLU A 45 7.70 10.13 12.54
N HIS A 46 8.56 9.40 11.81
CA HIS A 46 9.03 9.83 10.50
C HIS A 46 7.89 9.98 9.49
N ILE A 47 6.95 9.02 9.47
CA ILE A 47 5.79 9.07 8.56
C ILE A 47 4.92 10.28 8.89
N ALA A 48 4.59 10.51 10.17
CA ALA A 48 3.76 11.64 10.58
C ALA A 48 4.43 12.98 10.27
N GLU A 49 5.73 13.12 10.58
CA GLU A 49 6.49 14.34 10.31
C GLU A 49 6.58 14.65 8.81
N GLN A 50 6.91 13.65 7.97
CA GLN A 50 7.07 13.87 6.52
C GLN A 50 5.75 14.10 5.79
N SER A 51 4.66 13.47 6.25
CA SER A 51 3.35 13.62 5.62
C SER A 51 2.58 14.84 6.12
N GLY A 52 2.88 15.31 7.34
CA GLY A 52 2.09 16.35 8.02
C GLY A 52 0.69 15.89 8.41
N LEU A 53 0.45 14.56 8.45
CA LEU A 53 -0.83 13.96 8.81
C LEU A 53 -0.80 13.39 10.22
N ASP A 54 -1.96 13.44 10.88
CA ASP A 54 -2.15 12.73 12.14
C ASP A 54 -2.22 11.21 11.88
N LEU A 55 -1.74 10.43 12.86
CA LEU A 55 -1.75 8.97 12.77
C LEU A 55 -3.15 8.41 12.52
N SER A 56 -4.19 9.06 13.09
CA SER A 56 -5.60 8.69 12.91
C SER A 56 -6.09 8.89 11.48
N GLU A 57 -5.61 9.90 10.76
CA GLU A 57 -5.95 10.14 9.34
C GLU A 57 -5.33 9.07 8.45
N ILE A 58 -4.07 8.72 8.72
CA ILE A 58 -3.37 7.64 8.03
C ILE A 58 -4.08 6.30 8.27
N GLU A 59 -4.47 6.04 9.53
CA GLU A 59 -5.22 4.83 9.89
C GLU A 59 -6.58 4.79 9.20
N MET A 60 -7.29 5.91 9.15
CA MET A 60 -8.59 6.02 8.48
C MET A 60 -8.48 5.59 7.02
N VAL A 61 -7.52 6.15 6.28
CA VAL A 61 -7.31 5.83 4.86
C VAL A 61 -6.86 4.37 4.69
N ALA A 62 -5.95 3.89 5.54
CA ALA A 62 -5.52 2.48 5.52
C ALA A 62 -6.69 1.52 5.80
N SER A 63 -7.60 1.88 6.70
CA SER A 63 -8.78 1.10 7.07
C SER A 63 -9.80 1.07 5.94
N MET A 64 -10.03 2.21 5.26
CA MET A 64 -10.84 2.26 4.04
C MET A 64 -10.27 1.37 2.95
N TYR A 65 -8.96 1.47 2.70
CA TYR A 65 -8.27 0.64 1.72
C TYR A 65 -8.33 -0.84 2.07
N ARG A 66 -8.12 -1.21 3.35
CA ARG A 66 -8.23 -2.60 3.85
C ARG A 66 -9.61 -3.20 3.55
N ARG A 67 -10.68 -2.45 3.80
CA ARG A 67 -12.07 -2.94 3.61
C ARG A 67 -12.48 -3.08 2.15
N ALA A 68 -11.87 -2.32 1.24
CA ALA A 68 -12.20 -2.39 -0.17
C ALA A 68 -11.70 -3.70 -0.81
N GLU A 69 -12.56 -4.34 -1.61
CA GLU A 69 -12.22 -5.57 -2.36
C GLU A 69 -11.57 -5.30 -3.72
N ARG A 70 -11.76 -4.09 -4.24
CA ARG A 70 -11.30 -3.62 -5.55
C ARG A 70 -10.99 -2.13 -5.43
N VAL A 71 -9.76 -1.73 -5.75
CA VAL A 71 -9.33 -0.33 -5.64
C VAL A 71 -8.62 0.10 -6.92
N ILE A 72 -9.00 1.27 -7.44
CA ILE A 72 -8.26 1.95 -8.49
C ILE A 72 -7.52 3.12 -7.85
N MET A 73 -6.20 3.15 -7.95
CA MET A 73 -5.39 4.31 -7.58
C MET A 73 -5.22 5.20 -8.82
N CYS A 74 -5.86 6.37 -8.79
CA CYS A 74 -5.78 7.37 -9.84
C CYS A 74 -4.79 8.47 -9.44
N TRP A 75 -3.93 8.89 -10.36
CA TRP A 75 -3.06 10.04 -10.14
C TRP A 75 -2.83 10.84 -11.42
N ALA A 76 -2.33 12.07 -11.26
CA ALA A 76 -1.96 12.95 -12.35
C ALA A 76 -0.60 13.61 -12.02
N MET A 77 -0.46 14.91 -12.35
CA MET A 77 0.80 15.64 -12.25
C MET A 77 1.35 15.78 -10.82
N GLY A 78 0.49 15.74 -9.78
CA GLY A 78 0.92 15.84 -8.39
C GLY A 78 1.94 14.78 -7.97
N LEU A 79 1.94 13.61 -8.60
CA LEU A 79 2.96 12.57 -8.39
C LEU A 79 4.09 12.68 -9.42
N THR A 80 3.76 12.85 -10.70
CA THR A 80 4.76 12.74 -11.77
C THR A 80 5.72 13.93 -11.85
N GLN A 81 5.32 15.11 -11.36
CA GLN A 81 6.15 16.32 -11.35
C GLN A 81 6.94 16.53 -10.04
N HIS A 82 6.90 15.56 -9.12
CA HIS A 82 7.70 15.60 -7.92
C HIS A 82 9.12 15.06 -8.16
N ARG A 83 10.13 15.59 -7.44
CA ARG A 83 11.53 15.11 -7.52
C ARG A 83 11.65 13.60 -7.24
N HIS A 84 10.80 13.08 -6.38
CA HIS A 84 10.75 11.68 -5.98
C HIS A 84 9.64 10.90 -6.70
N SER A 85 9.21 11.33 -7.89
CA SER A 85 8.08 10.74 -8.62
C SER A 85 8.19 9.23 -8.83
N VAL A 86 9.32 8.75 -9.33
CA VAL A 86 9.54 7.32 -9.61
C VAL A 86 9.40 6.46 -8.34
N PRO A 87 10.12 6.72 -7.23
CA PRO A 87 9.92 5.94 -6.02
C PRO A 87 8.51 6.07 -5.45
N THR A 88 7.88 7.25 -5.48
CA THR A 88 6.48 7.39 -5.02
C THR A 88 5.51 6.54 -5.84
N ILE A 89 5.65 6.51 -7.17
CA ILE A 89 4.79 5.68 -8.04
C ILE A 89 5.05 4.19 -7.80
N LYS A 90 6.32 3.80 -7.54
CA LYS A 90 6.64 2.42 -7.13
C LYS A 90 5.93 2.06 -5.83
N GLU A 91 5.88 2.94 -4.85
CA GLU A 91 5.16 2.68 -3.59
C GLU A 91 3.64 2.53 -3.78
N VAL A 92 3.04 3.36 -4.63
CA VAL A 92 1.63 3.21 -5.03
C VAL A 92 1.39 1.82 -5.63
N ALA A 93 2.27 1.38 -6.53
CA ALA A 93 2.20 0.05 -7.13
C ALA A 93 2.43 -1.08 -6.10
N ASN A 94 3.42 -0.96 -5.22
CA ASN A 94 3.72 -1.93 -4.17
C ASN A 94 2.50 -2.16 -3.27
N VAL A 95 1.84 -1.09 -2.82
CA VAL A 95 0.62 -1.19 -2.01
C VAL A 95 -0.52 -1.87 -2.77
N GLN A 96 -0.71 -1.57 -4.06
CA GLN A 96 -1.70 -2.27 -4.90
C GLN A 96 -1.42 -3.77 -5.01
N MET A 97 -0.15 -4.15 -5.20
CA MET A 97 0.27 -5.54 -5.30
C MET A 97 0.08 -6.33 -4.00
N LEU A 98 0.30 -5.70 -2.83
CA LEU A 98 0.03 -6.34 -1.53
C LEU A 98 -1.41 -6.85 -1.39
N ARG A 99 -2.35 -6.25 -2.13
CA ARG A 99 -3.78 -6.56 -2.05
C ARG A 99 -4.33 -7.20 -3.32
N GLY A 100 -3.47 -7.60 -4.26
CA GLY A 100 -3.91 -8.20 -5.52
C GLY A 100 -4.79 -7.27 -6.37
N ASN A 101 -4.66 -5.95 -6.21
CA ASN A 101 -5.43 -4.96 -6.96
C ASN A 101 -4.84 -4.69 -8.36
N VAL A 102 -4.21 -5.69 -8.99
CA VAL A 102 -3.60 -5.59 -10.33
C VAL A 102 -4.10 -6.78 -11.17
N GLY A 103 -4.46 -6.53 -12.43
CA GLY A 103 -4.98 -7.58 -13.32
C GLY A 103 -6.41 -8.02 -13.03
N LYS A 104 -7.17 -7.24 -12.25
CA LYS A 104 -8.54 -7.54 -11.80
C LYS A 104 -9.52 -6.44 -12.21
N PRO A 105 -10.68 -6.76 -12.83
CA PRO A 105 -11.69 -5.76 -13.17
C PRO A 105 -12.13 -4.93 -11.96
N GLY A 106 -12.19 -3.60 -12.14
CA GLY A 106 -12.52 -2.65 -11.07
C GLY A 106 -11.38 -2.36 -10.09
N ALA A 107 -10.17 -2.83 -10.37
CA ALA A 107 -8.97 -2.50 -9.61
C ALA A 107 -7.82 -2.10 -10.56
N GLY A 108 -6.80 -1.40 -10.04
CA GLY A 108 -5.60 -1.13 -10.81
C GLY A 108 -4.97 0.23 -10.57
N LEU A 109 -4.01 0.52 -11.45
CA LEU A 109 -3.22 1.73 -11.48
C LEU A 109 -3.68 2.57 -12.66
N SER A 110 -4.15 3.79 -12.41
CA SER A 110 -4.71 4.69 -13.43
C SER A 110 -3.95 6.02 -13.47
N PRO A 111 -2.83 6.11 -14.20
CA PRO A 111 -2.20 7.39 -14.50
C PRO A 111 -3.11 8.18 -15.44
N VAL A 112 -3.86 9.13 -14.89
CA VAL A 112 -4.70 10.04 -15.65
C VAL A 112 -3.81 11.06 -16.34
N ARG A 113 -3.76 10.98 -17.66
CA ARG A 113 -3.03 11.92 -18.51
C ARG A 113 -4.00 13.01 -18.98
N GLY A 114 -3.52 14.25 -18.96
CA GLY A 114 -4.19 15.39 -19.59
C GLY A 114 -3.97 15.43 -21.09
#